data_AF-A0A1J0PBG1-F1
#
_entry.id   AF-A0A1J0PBG1-F1
#
_cell.length_a   1.000
_cell.length_b   1.000
_cell.length_c   1.000
_cell.angle_alpha   90.00
_cell.angle_beta   90.00
_cell.angle_gamma   90.00
#
_symmetry.space_group_name_H-M   'P 1'
#
loop_
_entity.id
_entity.type
_entity.pdbx_description
1 polymer ?
#
loop_
_entity_poly.entity_id
_entity_poly.type
_entity_poly.pdbx_seq_one_letter_code
_entity_poly.pdbx_strand_id
1 'polypeptide(L)' 'MTGNLQAIGFIASWVLGWGIGGSLIDAGLINAGVYEIGANQLGTLTTFSVWSLLWGWLGYWLFQRITGSKAKLP' A
#
# COMPACT_ATOMS: atom_id res chain seq x y z
N MET A 1 -13.36 -24.36 -5.22
CA MET A 1 -12.71 -24.19 -3.89
C MET A 1 -11.38 -23.40 -3.95
N THR A 2 -10.77 -23.18 -5.12
CA THR A 2 -9.51 -22.42 -5.28
C THR A 2 -9.61 -20.92 -5.01
N GLY A 3 -10.80 -20.32 -5.10
CA GLY A 3 -11.02 -18.88 -4.93
C GLY A 3 -10.67 -18.34 -3.54
N ASN A 4 -10.90 -19.11 -2.47
CA ASN A 4 -10.61 -18.67 -1.11
C ASN A 4 -9.10 -18.56 -0.85
N LEU A 5 -8.32 -19.54 -1.31
CA LEU A 5 -6.86 -19.52 -1.16
C LEU A 5 -6.22 -18.39 -1.97
N GLN A 6 -6.73 -18.14 -3.18
CA GLN A 6 -6.29 -17.01 -4.01
C GLN A 6 -6.61 -15.66 -3.36
N ALA A 7 -7.81 -15.52 -2.78
CA ALA A 7 -8.18 -14.31 -2.06
C ALA A 7 -7.31 -14.08 -0.82
N ILE A 8 -7.03 -15.14 -0.04
CA ILE A 8 -6.13 -15.07 1.10
C ILE A 8 -4.71 -14.68 0.67
N GLY A 9 -4.17 -15.34 -0.37
CA GLY A 9 -2.83 -15.01 -0.89
C GLY A 9 -2.74 -13.57 -1.40
N PHE A 10 -3.79 -13.09 -2.07
CA PHE A 10 -3.89 -11.70 -2.50
C PHE A 10 -3.89 -10.75 -1.30
N ILE A 11 -4.76 -10.94 -0.30
CA ILE A 11 -4.82 -10.08 0.89
C ILE A 11 -3.48 -10.10 1.64
N ALA A 12 -2.88 -11.28 1.83
CA ALA A 12 -1.60 -11.43 2.49
C ALA A 12 -0.49 -10.64 1.78
N SER A 13 -0.36 -10.81 0.46
CA SER A 13 0.63 -10.06 -0.34
C SER A 13 0.35 -8.56 -0.34
N TRP A 14 -0.92 -8.15 -0.37
CA TRP A 14 -1.31 -6.75 -0.34
C TRP A 14 -0.96 -6.07 0.98
N VAL A 15 -1.23 -6.74 2.11
CA VAL A 15 -0.89 -6.26 3.45
C VAL A 15 0.63 -6.24 3.66
N LEU A 16 1.34 -7.27 3.19
CA LEU A 16 2.81 -7.30 3.26
C LEU A 16 3.43 -6.17 2.43
N GLY A 17 2.93 -5.92 1.22
CA GLY A 17 3.40 -4.81 0.39
C GLY A 17 3.15 -3.45 1.05
N TRP A 18 1.97 -3.27 1.66
CA TRP A 18 1.66 -2.07 2.42
C TRP A 18 2.59 -1.89 3.63
N GLY A 19 2.75 -2.91 4.47
CA GLY A 19 3.54 -2.84 5.70
C GLY A 19 5.05 -2.73 5.47
N ILE A 20 5.60 -3.57 4.59
CA ILE A 20 7.02 -3.55 4.24
C ILE A 20 7.35 -2.26 3.49
N GLY A 21 6.52 -1.88 2.51
CA GLY A 21 6.73 -0.66 1.73
C GLY A 21 6.75 0.58 2.62
N GLY A 22 5.77 0.73 3.50
CA GLY A 22 5.71 1.86 4.44
C GLY A 22 6.93 1.90 5.36
N SER A 23 7.34 0.75 5.89
CA SER A 23 8.50 0.65 6.79
C SER A 23 9.82 0.99 6.07
N LEU A 24 9.99 0.56 4.82
CA LEU A 24 11.19 0.87 4.02
C LEU A 24 11.27 2.36 3.67
N ILE A 25 10.14 3.00 3.36
CA ILE A 25 10.09 4.44 3.10
C ILE A 25 10.45 5.19 4.39
N ASP A 26 9.84 4.82 5.51
CA ASP A 26 10.10 5.45 6.82
C ASP A 26 11.58 5.32 7.20
N ALA A 27 12.14 4.11 7.07
CA ALA A 27 13.57 3.87 7.31
C ALA A 27 14.47 4.69 6.38
N GLY A 28 14.11 4.83 5.10
CA GLY A 28 14.87 5.64 4.15
C GLY A 28 14.86 7.13 4.50
N LEU A 29 13.70 7.67 4.87
CA LEU A 29 13.55 9.08 5.24
C LEU A 29 14.26 9.41 6.56
N ILE A 30 14.23 8.50 7.52
CA ILE A 30 14.98 8.62 8.78
C ILE A 30 16.50 8.59 8.51
N ASN A 31 16.99 7.62 7.71
CA ASN A 31 18.41 7.55 7.35
C ASN A 31 18.89 8.80 6.58
N ALA A 32 18.01 9.42 5.80
CA ALA A 32 18.29 10.66 5.08
C ALA A 32 18.18 11.92 5.95
N GLY A 33 17.81 11.81 7.22
CA GLY A 33 17.68 12.94 8.15
C GLY A 33 16.46 13.83 7.89
N VAL A 34 15.44 13.34 7.18
CA VAL A 34 14.22 14.11 6.85
C VAL A 34 13.35 14.34 8.09
N TYR A 35 13.33 13.38 9.02
CA TYR A 35 12.76 13.53 10.36
C TYR A 35 13.40 12.53 11.34
N GLU A 36 13.23 12.78 12.64
CA GLU A 36 13.83 11.99 13.71
C GLU A 36 12.85 11.07 14.44
N ILE A 37 13.37 9.97 14.97
CA ILE A 37 12.65 9.06 15.86
C ILE A 37 12.67 9.66 17.27
N GLY A 38 11.73 10.55 17.59
CA GLY A 38 11.52 10.90 19.01
C GLY A 38 10.81 12.22 19.32
N ALA A 39 11.00 13.28 18.53
CA ALA A 39 10.56 14.62 18.95
C ALA A 39 9.21 15.08 18.40
N ASN A 40 8.70 14.49 17.32
CA ASN A 40 7.34 14.73 16.82
C ASN A 40 7.06 13.73 15.69
N GLN A 41 6.20 12.73 15.91
CA GLN A 41 5.89 11.68 14.91
C GLN A 41 5.10 12.17 13.68
N LEU A 42 5.02 13.48 13.45
CA LEU A 42 4.36 14.08 12.30
C LEU A 42 4.98 13.62 10.98
N GLY A 43 6.31 13.44 10.93
CA GLY A 43 7.02 12.90 9.77
C GLY A 43 6.53 11.48 9.43
N THR A 44 6.65 10.56 10.38
CA THR A 44 6.16 9.17 10.25
C THR A 44 4.66 9.11 9.95
N LEU A 45 3.82 9.92 10.60
CA LEU A 45 2.38 9.96 10.34
C LEU A 45 2.06 10.42 8.92
N THR A 46 2.79 11.43 8.42
CA THR A 46 2.63 11.94 7.07
C THR A 46 3.05 10.87 6.06
N THR A 47 4.22 10.26 6.24
CA THR A 47 4.73 9.18 5.39
C THR A 47 3.74 8.01 5.36
N PHE A 48 3.27 7.58 6.53
CA PHE A 48 2.28 6.52 6.67
C PHE A 48 0.97 6.84 5.94
N SER A 49 0.45 8.07 6.11
CA SER A 49 -0.81 8.50 5.50
C SER A 49 -0.70 8.57 3.99
N VAL A 50 0.36 9.20 3.47
CA VAL A 50 0.63 9.31 2.04
C VAL A 50 0.80 7.92 1.42
N TRP A 51 1.62 7.06 2.04
CA TRP A 51 1.81 5.70 1.55
C TRP A 51 0.53 4.88 1.54
N SER A 52 -0.27 4.97 2.61
CA SER A 52 -1.55 4.27 2.71
C SER A 52 -2.55 4.72 1.64
N LEU A 53 -2.60 6.02 1.35
CA LEU A 53 -3.43 6.56 0.27
C LEU A 53 -2.95 6.10 -1.10
N LEU A 54 -1.64 6.14 -1.36
CA LEU A 54 -1.06 5.69 -2.63
C LEU A 54 -1.28 4.18 -2.86
N TRP A 55 -1.04 3.36 -1.84
CA TRP A 55 -1.21 1.91 -1.92
C TRP A 55 -2.69 1.52 -2.03
N GLY A 56 -3.57 2.22 -1.31
CA GLY A 56 -5.01 2.07 -1.43
C GLY A 56 -5.53 2.47 -2.81
N TRP A 57 -5.06 3.60 -3.35
CA TRP A 57 -5.38 4.05 -4.71
C TRP A 57 -4.92 3.05 -5.77
N LEU A 58 -3.71 2.50 -5.63
CA LEU A 58 -3.22 1.44 -6.51
C LEU A 58 -4.15 0.23 -6.50
N GLY A 59 -4.65 -0.16 -5.32
CA GLY A 59 -5.60 -1.26 -5.18
C GLY A 59 -6.93 -0.98 -5.86
N TYR A 60 -7.46 0.23 -5.67
CA TYR A 60 -8.68 0.69 -6.35
C TYR A 60 -8.52 0.71 -7.87
N TRP A 61 -7.39 1.24 -8.36
CA TRP A 61 -7.07 1.27 -9.78
C TRP A 61 -6.93 -0.15 -10.37
N LEU A 62 -6.27 -1.06 -9.64
CA LEU A 62 -6.12 -2.46 -10.05
C LEU A 62 -7.50 -3.15 -10.12
N PHE A 63 -8.35 -2.93 -9.11
CA PHE A 63 -9.73 -3.41 -9.10
C PHE A 63 -10.50 -2.92 -10.32
N GLN A 64 -10.44 -1.62 -10.63
CA GLN A 64 -11.10 -1.06 -11.82
C GLN A 64 -10.57 -1.68 -13.12
N ARG A 65 -9.27 -1.94 -13.26
CA ARG A 65 -8.74 -2.57 -14.48
C ARG A 65 -9.22 -4.00 -14.66
N ILE A 66 -9.20 -4.78 -13.57
CA ILE A 66 -9.60 -6.20 -13.60
C ILE A 66 -11.10 -6.32 -13.85
N THR A 67 -11.92 -5.47 -13.24
CA THR A 67 -13.39 -5.54 -13.34
C THR A 67 -13.94 -4.74 -14.53
N GLY A 68 -13.37 -3.58 -14.84
CA GLY A 68 -13.75 -2.72 -15.97
C GLY A 68 -13.41 -3.30 -17.34
N SER A 69 -12.45 -4.23 -17.44
CA SER A 69 -12.21 -4.99 -18.69
C SER A 69 -13.40 -5.88 -19.09
N LYS A 70 -14.34 -6.16 -18.18
CA LYS A 70 -15.57 -6.93 -18.49
C LYS A 70 -16.71 -6.09 -19.07
N ALA A 71 -16.57 -4.77 -19.14
CA ALA A 71 -17.65 -3.85 -19.55
C ALA A 71 -17.62 -3.41 -21.03
N LYS A 72 -16.68 -3.93 -21.85
CA LYS A 72 -16.67 -3.68 -23.30
C LYS A 72 -17.17 -4.91 -24.06
N LEU A 73 -18.48 -5.01 -24.21
CA LEU A 73 -19.14 -5.80 -25.26
C LEU A 73 -19.81 -4.80 -26.22
N PRO A 74 -19.32 -4.64 -27.46
CA PRO A 74 -20.21 -4.37 -28.58
C PRO A 74 -21.00 -5.63 -28.97
#